data_AF-A0A5K1CIF9-F1
#
_entry.id   AF-A0A5K1CIF9-F1
#
_cell.length_a   1.000
_cell.length_b   1.000
_cell.length_c   1.000
_cell.angle_alpha   90.00
_cell.angle_beta   90.00
_cell.angle_gamma   90.00
#
_symmetry.space_group_name_H-M   'P 1'
#
loop_
_entity.id
_entity.type
_entity.pdbx_description
1 polymer ?
#
loop_
_entity_poly.entity_id
_entity_poly.type
_entity_poly.pdbx_seq_one_letter_code
_entity_poly.pdbx_strand_id
1 'polypeptide(L)'
;MISSLLADLKLKWNIPCGPNSVITFPSAPWFKPWYWWSWPVLPLGLTWHERRRAVLGYADDLPHLISHTAVFLILLATVRLCLSRICIRRTSDKTAATAFASSLYPFIMKCFLFFLILASITIPFFVIPRTVHPLLGWTLYLAGSSAFMVVVANAFFLPLLPALTPSIGIAGALFVMAFPAYNDGVVRALAIWAYSFLSAPFAWSSVSRMMNSIQVSFNREAIFASRPGELPLPQFMKVY
;
A
#
# COMPACT_ATOMS: atom_id res chain seq x y z
N MET A 1 19.36 -0.57 -38.72
CA MET A 1 19.85 0.70 -38.12
C MET A 1 19.47 0.86 -36.65
N ILE A 2 18.32 0.33 -36.19
CA ILE A 2 17.94 0.35 -34.75
C ILE A 2 18.63 -0.78 -33.95
N SER A 3 18.95 -1.92 -34.58
CA SER A 3 19.64 -3.05 -33.92
C SER A 3 21.08 -2.77 -33.52
N SER A 4 21.78 -1.86 -34.22
CA SER A 4 23.15 -1.46 -33.91
C SER A 4 23.22 -0.44 -32.77
N LEU A 5 22.18 0.39 -32.59
CA LEU A 5 22.09 1.36 -31.48
C LEU A 5 21.74 0.68 -30.14
N LEU A 6 21.05 -0.47 -30.17
CA LEU A 6 20.75 -1.25 -28.97
C LEU A 6 21.93 -2.12 -28.49
N ALA A 7 22.90 -2.40 -29.36
CA ALA A 7 24.09 -3.18 -29.01
C ALA A 7 25.05 -2.41 -28.06
N ASP A 8 25.11 -1.07 -28.21
CA ASP A 8 25.93 -0.17 -27.38
C ASP A 8 25.33 0.14 -26.01
N LEU A 9 24.07 -0.23 -25.76
CA LEU A 9 23.43 -0.09 -24.45
C LEU A 9 23.66 -1.30 -23.52
N LYS A 10 24.55 -2.22 -23.89
CA LYS A 10 25.14 -3.15 -22.93
C LYS A 10 26.17 -2.39 -22.09
N LEU A 11 25.69 -1.68 -21.08
CA LEU A 11 26.52 -1.11 -20.03
C LEU A 11 27.17 -2.25 -19.24
N LYS A 12 28.24 -2.82 -19.80
CA LYS A 12 29.15 -3.72 -19.11
C LYS A 12 29.88 -2.86 -18.09
N TRP A 13 29.38 -2.86 -16.85
CA TRP A 13 30.11 -2.28 -15.73
C TRP A 13 31.40 -3.07 -15.57
N ASN A 14 32.48 -2.57 -16.16
CA ASN A 14 33.81 -3.13 -16.01
C ASN A 14 34.41 -2.53 -14.74
N ILE A 15 34.03 -3.09 -13.60
CA ILE A 15 34.60 -2.70 -12.31
C ILE A 15 36.00 -3.31 -12.29
N PRO A 16 37.08 -2.50 -12.21
CA PRO A 16 38.43 -3.03 -12.10
C PRO A 16 38.55 -3.76 -10.76
N CYS A 17 38.40 -5.08 -10.79
CA CYS A 17 38.51 -5.93 -9.63
C CYS A 17 39.99 -6.11 -9.28
N GLY A 18 40.55 -5.18 -8.51
CA GLY A 18 41.80 -5.41 -7.80
C GLY A 18 41.60 -6.40 -6.65
N PRO A 19 42.66 -7.07 -6.14
CA PRO A 19 42.56 -8.05 -5.05
C PRO A 19 41.89 -7.52 -3.77
N ASN A 20 41.78 -6.19 -3.60
CA ASN A 20 41.12 -5.52 -2.47
C ASN A 20 40.00 -4.55 -2.92
N SER A 21 39.39 -4.74 -4.10
CA SER A 21 38.30 -3.84 -4.55
C SER A 21 37.02 -4.07 -3.76
N VAL A 22 36.73 -3.17 -2.82
CA VAL A 22 35.46 -3.13 -2.07
C VAL A 22 34.48 -2.24 -2.84
N ILE A 23 33.30 -2.78 -3.19
CA ILE A 23 32.21 -1.98 -3.74
C ILE A 23 31.63 -1.13 -2.60
N THR A 24 31.89 0.17 -2.64
CA THR A 24 31.34 1.14 -1.68
C THR A 24 30.18 1.89 -2.32
N PHE A 25 29.12 2.14 -1.53
CA PHE A 25 27.95 2.94 -1.95
C PHE A 25 27.85 4.22 -1.10
N PRO A 26 28.81 5.16 -1.20
CA PRO A 26 28.80 6.36 -0.37
C PRO A 26 27.65 7.32 -0.72
N SER A 27 27.29 7.42 -2.00
CA SER A 27 26.42 8.49 -2.52
C SER A 27 24.94 8.11 -2.63
N ALA A 28 24.57 6.85 -2.39
CA ALA A 28 23.25 6.32 -2.73
C ALA A 28 22.72 5.32 -1.67
N PRO A 29 22.42 5.77 -0.43
CA PRO A 29 21.96 4.88 0.63
C PRO A 29 20.67 4.13 0.27
N TRP A 30 19.80 4.72 -0.54
CA TRP A 30 18.51 4.14 -0.95
C TRP A 30 18.63 3.03 -2.00
N PHE A 31 19.76 2.95 -2.71
CA PHE A 31 20.03 1.97 -3.76
C PHE A 31 20.98 0.85 -3.30
N LYS A 32 21.03 0.62 -1.99
CA LYS A 32 21.84 -0.44 -1.41
C LYS A 32 21.28 -1.81 -1.83
N PRO A 33 22.13 -2.73 -2.33
CA PRO A 33 21.69 -4.00 -2.93
C PRO A 33 21.12 -5.00 -1.92
N TRP A 34 21.32 -4.77 -0.62
CA TRP A 34 20.81 -5.62 0.45
C TRP A 34 19.37 -5.32 0.84
N TYR A 35 18.71 -4.39 0.15
CA TYR A 35 17.33 -4.05 0.42
C TYR A 35 16.38 -4.97 -0.32
N TRP A 36 15.39 -5.51 0.40
CA TRP A 36 14.37 -6.40 -0.17
C TRP A 36 13.60 -5.79 -1.35
N TRP A 37 13.49 -4.45 -1.41
CA TRP A 37 12.85 -3.73 -2.53
C TRP A 37 13.80 -3.44 -3.71
N SER A 38 15.12 -3.56 -3.51
CA SER A 38 16.10 -3.33 -4.58
C SER A 38 16.22 -4.52 -5.52
N TRP A 39 15.78 -5.69 -5.06
CA TRP A 39 15.62 -6.87 -5.89
C TRP A 39 14.34 -6.75 -6.71
N PRO A 40 14.33 -7.09 -8.01
CA PRO A 40 15.46 -7.40 -8.86
C PRO A 40 15.82 -6.19 -9.76
N VAL A 41 15.56 -4.97 -9.27
CA VAL A 41 15.76 -3.70 -10.02
C VAL A 41 17.24 -3.46 -10.31
N LEU A 42 18.10 -3.77 -9.34
CA LEU A 42 19.54 -3.59 -9.47
C LEU A 42 20.23 -4.94 -9.69
N PRO A 43 21.12 -5.07 -10.70
CA PRO A 43 21.90 -6.30 -10.93
C PRO A 43 22.69 -6.75 -9.69
N LEU A 44 23.17 -5.79 -8.91
CA LEU A 44 23.88 -6.04 -7.65
C LEU A 44 22.98 -6.59 -6.54
N GLY A 45 21.67 -6.33 -6.59
CA GLY A 45 20.71 -6.90 -5.66
C GLY A 45 20.54 -8.41 -5.87
N LEU A 46 20.51 -8.85 -7.13
CA LEU A 46 20.45 -10.28 -7.47
C LEU A 46 21.64 -11.04 -6.90
N THR A 47 22.86 -10.60 -7.23
CA THR A 47 24.08 -11.27 -6.78
C THR A 47 24.25 -11.24 -5.26
N TRP A 48 23.84 -10.16 -4.60
CA TRP A 48 23.87 -10.07 -3.14
C TRP A 48 22.91 -11.06 -2.48
N HIS A 49 21.66 -11.12 -2.91
CA HIS A 49 20.65 -12.00 -2.32
C HIS A 49 20.95 -13.48 -2.57
N GLU A 50 21.55 -13.83 -3.71
CA GLU A 50 22.06 -15.18 -4.00
C GLU A 50 23.22 -15.54 -3.07
N ARG A 51 24.20 -14.65 -2.92
CA ARG A 51 25.36 -14.91 -2.06
C ARG A 51 25.00 -14.98 -0.59
N ARG A 52 24.08 -14.12 -0.12
CA ARG A 52 23.54 -14.20 1.24
C ARG A 52 22.85 -15.53 1.48
N ARG A 53 22.02 -15.99 0.54
CA ARG A 53 21.35 -17.29 0.64
C ARG A 53 22.35 -18.43 0.78
N ALA A 54 23.45 -18.39 0.02
CA ALA A 54 24.46 -19.45 0.02
C ALA A 54 25.36 -19.47 1.28
N VAL A 55 25.65 -18.32 1.89
CA VAL A 55 26.62 -18.22 2.99
C VAL A 55 25.98 -18.08 4.37
N LEU A 56 24.95 -17.24 4.50
CA LEU A 56 24.36 -16.85 5.79
C LEU A 56 22.92 -17.35 5.95
N GLY A 57 22.19 -17.54 4.85
CA GLY A 57 20.76 -17.84 4.87
C GLY A 57 19.90 -16.65 5.32
N TYR A 58 18.65 -16.92 5.67
CA TYR A 58 17.65 -15.94 6.14
C TYR A 58 17.00 -16.37 7.48
N ALA A 59 17.58 -17.34 8.18
CA ALA A 59 16.99 -17.91 9.39
C ALA A 59 16.92 -16.89 10.54
N ASP A 60 17.94 -16.05 10.69
CA ASP A 60 17.99 -15.02 11.72
C ASP A 60 16.91 -13.94 11.54
N ASP A 61 16.46 -13.72 10.31
CA ASP A 61 15.41 -12.76 9.99
C ASP A 61 13.98 -13.33 10.24
N LEU A 62 13.86 -14.64 10.49
CA LEU A 62 12.57 -15.34 10.62
C LEU A 62 11.74 -14.92 11.84
N PRO A 63 12.29 -14.73 13.05
CA PRO A 63 11.51 -14.28 14.21
C PRO A 63 10.89 -12.90 14.00
N HIS A 64 11.62 -12.00 13.35
CA HIS A 64 11.12 -10.66 12.98
C HIS A 64 10.00 -10.74 11.94
N LEU A 65 10.08 -11.69 11.01
CA LEU A 65 9.03 -11.91 10.03
C LEU A 65 7.73 -12.40 10.72
N ILE A 66 7.86 -13.38 11.61
CA ILE A 66 6.73 -13.93 12.37
C ILE A 66 6.07 -12.85 13.22
N SER A 67 6.85 -12.03 13.94
CA SER A 67 6.29 -10.96 14.75
C SER A 67 5.50 -9.94 13.92
N HIS A 68 6.02 -9.50 12.78
CA HIS A 68 5.29 -8.58 11.89
C HIS A 68 4.01 -9.20 11.34
N THR A 69 4.04 -10.47 10.90
CA THR A 69 2.83 -11.15 10.44
C THR A 69 1.76 -11.24 11.54
N ALA A 70 2.17 -11.57 12.78
CA ALA A 70 1.26 -11.64 13.91
C ALA A 70 0.61 -10.29 14.20
N VAL A 71 1.38 -9.19 14.18
CA VAL A 71 0.86 -7.83 14.39
C VAL A 71 -0.19 -7.47 13.34
N PHE A 72 0.07 -7.74 12.05
CA PHE A 72 -0.90 -7.45 10.99
C PHE A 72 -2.17 -8.30 11.10
N LEU A 73 -2.05 -9.57 11.51
CA LEU A 73 -3.21 -10.43 11.76
C LEU A 73 -4.04 -9.96 12.96
N ILE A 74 -3.39 -9.56 14.05
CA ILE A 74 -4.05 -8.99 15.23
C ILE A 74 -4.79 -7.70 14.83
N LEU A 75 -4.16 -6.83 14.05
CA LEU A 75 -4.78 -5.60 13.53
C LEU A 75 -6.03 -5.90 12.69
N LEU A 76 -5.96 -6.89 11.80
CA LEU A 76 -7.12 -7.31 10.99
C LEU A 76 -8.23 -7.89 11.86
N ALA A 77 -7.89 -8.71 12.85
CA ALA A 77 -8.85 -9.29 13.79
C ALA A 77 -9.53 -8.20 14.63
N THR A 78 -8.78 -7.23 15.17
CA THR A 78 -9.34 -6.14 15.97
C THR A 78 -10.28 -5.27 15.15
N VAL A 79 -9.96 -4.98 13.89
CA VAL A 79 -10.85 -4.24 12.98
C VAL A 79 -12.15 -5.00 12.73
N ARG A 80 -12.08 -6.31 12.49
CA ARG A 80 -13.27 -7.15 12.29
C ARG A 80 -14.16 -7.19 13.54
N LEU A 81 -13.56 -7.30 14.72
CA LEU A 81 -14.28 -7.26 16.00
C LEU A 81 -14.84 -5.87 16.31
N CYS A 82 -14.12 -4.81 15.97
CA CYS A 82 -14.58 -3.44 16.15
C CYS A 82 -15.76 -3.13 15.22
N LEU A 83 -15.70 -3.59 13.97
CA LEU A 83 -16.82 -3.49 13.02
C LEU A 83 -18.08 -4.20 13.51
N SER A 84 -17.96 -5.43 14.03
CA SER A 84 -19.13 -6.13 14.56
C SER A 84 -19.75 -5.39 15.73
N ARG A 85 -18.93 -4.79 16.60
CA ARG A 85 -19.38 -3.98 17.75
C ARG A 85 -19.95 -2.62 17.33
N ILE A 86 -19.34 -1.93 16.36
CA ILE A 86 -19.79 -0.61 15.86
C ILE A 86 -21.09 -0.76 15.05
N CYS A 87 -21.24 -1.80 14.23
CA CYS A 87 -22.49 -2.07 13.52
C CYS A 87 -23.65 -2.32 14.49
N ILE A 88 -23.40 -3.01 15.61
CA ILE A 88 -24.40 -3.23 16.67
C ILE A 88 -24.73 -1.94 17.42
N ARG A 89 -23.72 -1.08 17.69
CA ARG A 89 -23.89 0.17 18.46
C ARG A 89 -24.48 1.34 17.66
N ARG A 90 -24.21 1.42 16.35
CA ARG A 90 -24.74 2.48 15.46
C ARG A 90 -26.25 2.39 15.24
N THR A 91 -26.88 1.23 15.52
CA THR A 91 -28.34 1.08 15.61
C THR A 91 -28.95 1.78 16.83
N SER A 92 -28.15 2.04 17.88
CA SER A 92 -28.60 2.61 19.16
C SER A 92 -28.33 4.11 19.29
N ASP A 93 -27.19 4.60 18.80
CA ASP A 93 -26.78 6.01 18.99
C ASP A 93 -27.06 6.86 17.74
N LYS A 94 -28.34 7.17 17.50
CA LYS A 94 -28.75 8.17 16.49
C LYS A 94 -28.59 9.63 16.95
N THR A 95 -28.01 9.88 18.12
CA THR A 95 -28.19 11.17 18.83
C THR A 95 -26.91 11.89 19.26
N ALA A 96 -25.71 11.45 18.83
CA ALA A 96 -24.45 12.09 19.28
C ALA A 96 -23.56 12.67 18.15
N ALA A 97 -23.87 12.42 16.88
CA ALA A 97 -23.08 12.92 15.74
C ALA A 97 -23.66 14.21 15.13
N THR A 98 -24.26 15.06 15.96
CA THR A 98 -24.74 16.39 15.57
C THR A 98 -23.90 17.44 16.30
N ALA A 99 -22.78 17.83 15.70
CA ALA A 99 -22.16 19.16 15.88
C ALA A 99 -20.86 19.22 15.07
N PHE A 100 -20.92 19.72 13.83
CA PHE A 100 -20.09 20.84 13.36
C PHE A 100 -20.28 21.01 11.84
N ALA A 101 -21.31 21.78 11.48
CA ALA A 101 -21.49 22.30 10.14
C ALA A 101 -20.52 23.49 9.94
N SER A 102 -19.29 23.20 9.49
CA SER A 102 -18.40 24.21 8.90
C SER A 102 -17.82 23.66 7.60
N SER A 103 -17.68 24.50 6.57
CA SER A 103 -17.13 24.10 5.26
C SER A 103 -15.70 23.57 5.34
N LEU A 104 -15.00 23.83 6.45
CA LEU A 104 -13.63 23.42 6.72
C LEU A 104 -13.51 21.95 7.15
N TYR A 105 -14.51 21.40 7.84
CA TYR A 105 -14.51 20.01 8.32
C TYR A 105 -14.37 18.93 7.21
N PRO A 106 -15.13 18.96 6.10
CA PRO A 106 -14.99 17.96 5.04
C PRO A 106 -13.62 18.05 4.34
N PHE A 107 -13.04 19.25 4.27
CA PHE A 107 -11.69 19.43 3.74
C PHE A 107 -10.63 18.81 4.67
N ILE A 108 -10.70 19.07 5.97
CA ILE A 108 -9.79 18.48 6.97
C ILE A 108 -9.87 16.95 6.93
N MET A 109 -11.07 16.38 6.85
CA MET A 109 -11.23 14.92 6.81
C MET A 109 -10.67 14.30 5.53
N LYS A 110 -10.82 14.96 4.37
CA LYS A 110 -10.18 14.51 3.11
C LYS A 110 -8.65 14.54 3.22
N CYS A 111 -8.07 15.61 3.76
CA CYS A 111 -6.63 15.71 3.99
C CYS A 111 -6.14 14.65 4.97
N PHE A 112 -6.84 14.46 6.09
CA PHE A 112 -6.51 13.46 7.09
C PHE A 112 -6.55 12.04 6.50
N LEU A 113 -7.58 11.72 5.72
CA LEU A 113 -7.64 10.44 5.01
C LEU A 113 -6.47 10.26 4.03
N PHE A 114 -6.10 11.30 3.28
CA PHE A 114 -4.94 11.26 2.39
C PHE A 114 -3.66 10.89 3.14
N PHE A 115 -3.41 11.51 4.31
CA PHE A 115 -2.27 11.17 5.14
C PHE A 115 -2.34 9.75 5.69
N LEU A 116 -3.52 9.26 6.07
CA LEU A 116 -3.68 7.87 6.52
C LEU A 116 -3.41 6.85 5.40
N ILE A 117 -3.84 7.15 4.17
CA ILE A 117 -3.53 6.33 2.99
C ILE A 117 -2.03 6.37 2.68
N LEU A 118 -1.37 7.52 2.84
CA LEU A 118 0.08 7.60 2.66
C LEU A 118 0.82 6.83 3.76
N ALA A 119 0.36 6.92 5.00
CA ALA A 119 0.92 6.22 6.14
C ALA A 119 0.75 4.69 6.01
N SER A 120 -0.39 4.21 5.53
CA SER A 120 -0.65 2.78 5.33
C SER A 120 0.28 2.14 4.30
N ILE A 121 0.78 2.92 3.35
CA ILE A 121 1.74 2.49 2.33
C ILE A 121 3.18 2.59 2.87
N THR A 122 3.51 3.68 3.56
CA THR A 122 4.89 3.98 3.97
C THR A 122 5.31 3.27 5.26
N ILE A 123 4.44 3.08 6.24
CA ILE A 123 4.78 2.44 7.52
C ILE A 123 5.32 1.01 7.33
N PRO A 124 4.65 0.12 6.56
CA PRO A 124 5.16 -1.24 6.32
C PRO A 124 6.57 -1.25 5.72
N PHE A 125 6.90 -0.27 4.87
CA PHE A 125 8.21 -0.16 4.24
C PHE A 125 9.35 0.02 5.26
N PHE A 126 9.12 0.82 6.31
CA PHE A 126 10.13 1.09 7.34
C PHE A 126 10.20 0.02 8.43
N VAL A 127 9.10 -0.69 8.68
CA VAL A 127 9.01 -1.74 9.70
C VAL A 127 9.71 -3.03 9.25
N ILE A 128 9.65 -3.36 7.96
CA ILE A 128 10.23 -4.61 7.44
C ILE A 128 11.77 -4.54 7.47
N PRO A 129 12.45 -5.54 8.05
CA PRO A 129 13.90 -5.54 8.10
C PRO A 129 14.48 -5.53 6.69
N ARG A 130 15.48 -4.68 6.48
CA ARG A 130 15.95 -4.35 5.13
C ARG A 130 16.55 -5.55 4.40
N THR A 131 17.14 -6.49 5.14
CA THR A 131 17.90 -7.65 4.63
C THR A 131 17.08 -8.92 4.40
N VAL A 132 15.75 -8.87 4.61
CA VAL A 132 14.87 -10.03 4.42
C VAL A 132 14.88 -10.50 2.97
N HIS A 133 14.55 -11.78 2.77
CA HIS A 133 14.37 -12.34 1.44
C HIS A 133 13.35 -11.52 0.62
N PRO A 134 13.66 -11.09 -0.62
CA PRO A 134 12.83 -10.17 -1.39
C PRO A 134 11.37 -10.58 -1.51
N LEU A 135 11.10 -11.84 -1.87
CA LEU A 135 9.72 -12.34 -1.98
C LEU A 135 8.97 -12.29 -0.65
N LEU A 136 9.64 -12.55 0.48
CA LEU A 136 9.03 -12.47 1.81
C LEU A 136 8.81 -11.01 2.23
N GLY A 137 9.75 -10.13 1.89
CA GLY A 137 9.61 -8.68 2.09
C GLY A 137 8.43 -8.13 1.30
N TRP A 138 8.26 -8.54 0.04
CA TRP A 138 7.14 -8.15 -0.81
C TRP A 138 5.80 -8.63 -0.27
N THR A 139 5.68 -9.90 0.09
CA THR A 139 4.43 -10.43 0.64
C THR A 139 4.08 -9.76 1.97
N LEU A 140 5.07 -9.56 2.86
CA LEU A 140 4.85 -8.90 4.13
C LEU A 140 4.47 -7.42 3.96
N TYR A 141 5.10 -6.73 3.01
CA TYR A 141 4.78 -5.34 2.67
C TYR A 141 3.36 -5.22 2.12
N LEU A 142 3.00 -6.05 1.14
CA LEU A 142 1.67 -6.06 0.54
C LEU A 142 0.61 -6.43 1.59
N ALA A 143 0.88 -7.42 2.44
CA ALA A 143 -0.03 -7.82 3.51
C ALA A 143 -0.21 -6.69 4.54
N GLY A 144 0.87 -6.08 5.01
CA GLY A 144 0.82 -4.97 5.95
C GLY A 144 0.12 -3.73 5.39
N SER A 145 0.46 -3.34 4.16
CA SER A 145 -0.17 -2.20 3.47
C SER A 145 -1.66 -2.45 3.24
N SER A 146 -2.03 -3.65 2.79
CA SER A 146 -3.44 -4.02 2.61
C SER A 146 -4.19 -4.06 3.94
N ALA A 147 -3.57 -4.55 5.02
CA ALA A 147 -4.18 -4.56 6.35
C ALA A 147 -4.49 -3.15 6.85
N PHE A 148 -3.53 -2.22 6.74
CA PHE A 148 -3.75 -0.82 7.08
C PHE A 148 -4.80 -0.16 6.18
N MET A 149 -4.81 -0.44 4.87
CA MET A 149 -5.84 0.06 3.96
C MET A 149 -7.22 -0.48 4.30
N VAL A 150 -7.35 -1.74 4.74
CA VAL A 150 -8.61 -2.31 5.23
C VAL A 150 -9.07 -1.57 6.50
N VAL A 151 -8.17 -1.24 7.42
CA VAL A 151 -8.49 -0.46 8.63
C VAL A 151 -9.06 0.90 8.25
N VAL A 152 -8.34 1.63 7.38
CA VAL A 152 -8.73 2.95 6.90
C VAL A 152 -10.06 2.89 6.14
N ALA A 153 -10.22 1.91 5.25
CA ALA A 153 -11.44 1.73 4.49
C ALA A 153 -12.66 1.51 5.40
N ASN A 154 -12.50 0.70 6.44
CA ASN A 154 -13.57 0.44 7.38
C ASN A 154 -13.86 1.64 8.31
N ALA A 155 -12.83 2.37 8.74
CA ALA A 155 -13.01 3.56 9.59
C ALA A 155 -13.80 4.68 8.87
N PHE A 156 -13.59 4.84 7.57
CA PHE A 156 -14.23 5.88 6.74
C PHE A 156 -15.38 5.35 5.86
N PHE A 157 -15.78 4.08 6.02
CA PHE A 157 -16.81 3.41 5.19
C PHE A 157 -16.54 3.52 3.68
N LEU A 158 -15.28 3.44 3.29
CA LEU A 158 -14.85 3.50 1.90
C LEU A 158 -15.11 2.16 1.21
N PRO A 159 -15.39 2.18 -0.11
CA PRO A 159 -15.47 0.96 -0.89
C PRO A 159 -14.11 0.24 -0.87
N LEU A 160 -14.10 -1.01 -0.41
CA LEU A 160 -12.88 -1.76 -0.13
C LEU A 160 -12.02 -2.00 -1.39
N LEU A 161 -12.66 -2.30 -2.53
CA LEU A 161 -11.95 -2.58 -3.77
C LEU A 161 -11.15 -1.36 -4.29
N PRO A 162 -11.73 -0.15 -4.37
CA PRO A 162 -10.97 1.08 -4.61
C PRO A 162 -9.84 1.31 -3.60
N ALA A 163 -10.07 1.06 -2.30
CA ALA A 163 -9.04 1.24 -1.28
C ALA A 163 -7.86 0.27 -1.45
N LEU A 164 -8.07 -0.96 -1.92
CA LEU A 164 -6.99 -1.93 -2.17
C LEU A 164 -6.29 -1.73 -3.52
N THR A 165 -6.77 -0.83 -4.37
CA THR A 165 -6.20 -0.59 -5.71
C THR A 165 -4.70 -0.24 -5.67
N PRO A 166 -4.19 0.61 -4.74
CA PRO A 166 -2.76 0.89 -4.64
C PRO A 166 -1.93 -0.37 -4.35
N SER A 167 -2.39 -1.24 -3.45
CA SER A 167 -1.69 -2.48 -3.10
C SER A 167 -1.66 -3.46 -4.29
N ILE A 168 -2.77 -3.58 -5.03
CA ILE A 168 -2.84 -4.38 -6.27
C ILE A 168 -1.91 -3.80 -7.35
N GLY A 169 -1.91 -2.47 -7.49
CA GLY A 169 -1.04 -1.75 -8.42
C GLY A 169 0.44 -2.03 -8.14
N ILE A 170 0.85 -1.95 -6.87
CA ILE A 170 2.21 -2.26 -6.43
C ILE A 170 2.54 -3.74 -6.66
N ALA A 171 1.62 -4.66 -6.35
CA ALA A 171 1.82 -6.09 -6.60
C ALA A 171 2.07 -6.38 -8.08
N GLY A 172 1.30 -5.78 -8.98
CA GLY A 172 1.52 -5.90 -10.42
C GLY A 172 2.85 -5.28 -10.87
N ALA A 173 3.25 -4.13 -10.30
CA ALA A 173 4.54 -3.53 -10.59
C ALA A 173 5.71 -4.44 -10.16
N LEU A 174 5.64 -5.05 -8.97
CA LEU A 174 6.63 -6.01 -8.48
C LEU A 174 6.68 -7.27 -9.36
N PHE A 175 5.52 -7.75 -9.84
CA PHE A 175 5.47 -8.87 -10.76
C PHE A 175 6.13 -8.56 -12.11
N VAL A 176 5.85 -7.39 -12.68
CA VAL A 176 6.52 -6.90 -13.89
C VAL A 176 8.04 -6.83 -13.64
N MET A 177 8.48 -6.33 -12.49
CA MET A 177 9.91 -6.31 -12.15
C MET A 177 10.54 -7.70 -12.06
N ALA A 178 9.81 -8.68 -11.52
CA ALA A 178 10.28 -10.05 -11.33
C ALA A 178 10.32 -10.88 -12.62
N PHE A 179 9.78 -10.39 -13.73
CA PHE A 179 9.63 -11.19 -14.93
C PHE A 179 11.00 -11.58 -15.54
N PRO A 180 11.29 -12.88 -15.71
CA PRO A 180 12.62 -13.36 -16.06
C PRO A 180 13.05 -13.00 -17.48
N ALA A 181 12.11 -12.65 -18.38
CA ALA A 181 12.46 -12.27 -19.75
C ALA A 181 13.20 -10.92 -19.83
N TYR A 182 13.18 -10.12 -18.77
CA TYR A 182 13.87 -8.84 -18.75
C TYR A 182 15.32 -9.02 -18.31
N ASN A 183 16.23 -9.07 -19.29
CA ASN A 183 17.66 -9.28 -19.04
C ASN A 183 18.37 -8.03 -18.49
N ASP A 184 17.90 -6.84 -18.83
CA ASP A 184 18.54 -5.56 -18.48
C ASP A 184 17.66 -4.69 -17.56
N GLY A 185 18.30 -3.95 -16.66
CA GLY A 185 17.61 -3.02 -15.76
C GLY A 185 16.86 -1.89 -16.50
N VAL A 186 17.34 -1.49 -17.69
CA VAL A 186 16.68 -0.49 -18.55
C VAL A 186 15.35 -1.02 -19.07
N VAL A 187 15.32 -2.28 -19.54
CA VAL A 187 14.10 -2.92 -20.04
C VAL A 187 13.07 -3.04 -18.92
N ARG A 188 13.51 -3.39 -17.70
CA ARG A 188 12.64 -3.42 -16.51
C ARG A 188 12.06 -2.04 -16.20
N ALA A 189 12.88 -0.99 -16.23
CA ALA A 189 12.43 0.38 -16.01
C ALA A 189 11.36 0.82 -17.02
N LEU A 190 11.58 0.55 -18.32
CA LEU A 190 10.62 0.85 -19.37
C LEU A 190 9.31 0.05 -19.20
N ALA A 191 9.39 -1.22 -18.84
CA ALA A 191 8.22 -2.06 -18.59
C ALA A 191 7.39 -1.56 -17.40
N ILE A 192 8.03 -1.15 -16.30
CA ILE A 192 7.35 -0.55 -15.13
C ILE A 192 6.69 0.78 -15.53
N TRP A 193 7.36 1.59 -16.35
CA TRP A 193 6.82 2.85 -16.83
C TRP A 193 5.56 2.62 -17.68
N ALA A 194 5.62 1.68 -18.62
CA ALA A 194 4.46 1.28 -19.42
C ALA A 194 3.32 0.75 -18.54
N TYR A 195 3.62 -0.12 -17.57
CA TYR A 195 2.64 -0.62 -16.60
C TYR A 195 2.00 0.52 -15.79
N SER A 196 2.79 1.49 -15.33
CA SER A 196 2.31 2.66 -14.57
C SER A 196 1.37 3.51 -15.42
N PHE A 197 1.72 3.72 -16.69
CA PHE A 197 0.86 4.46 -17.63
C PHE A 197 -0.47 3.73 -17.87
N LEU A 198 -0.45 2.41 -18.07
CA LEU A 198 -1.65 1.60 -18.29
C LEU A 198 -2.53 1.49 -17.04
N SER A 199 -1.93 1.50 -15.84
CA SER A 199 -2.66 1.40 -14.56
C SER A 199 -3.19 2.74 -14.05
N ALA A 200 -2.67 3.87 -14.54
CA ALA A 200 -3.11 5.22 -14.17
C ALA A 200 -4.63 5.47 -14.24
N PRO A 201 -5.37 5.11 -15.32
CA PRO A 201 -6.83 5.32 -15.37
C PRO A 201 -7.58 4.53 -14.30
N PHE A 202 -7.11 3.32 -13.98
CA PHE A 202 -7.71 2.50 -12.91
C PHE A 202 -7.47 3.12 -11.54
N ALA A 203 -6.25 3.60 -11.29
CA ALA A 203 -5.92 4.31 -10.05
C ALA A 203 -6.77 5.58 -9.89
N TRP A 204 -6.92 6.39 -10.95
CA TRP A 204 -7.75 7.59 -10.95
C TRP A 204 -9.23 7.29 -10.68
N SER A 205 -9.78 6.25 -11.33
CA SER A 205 -11.14 5.77 -11.09
C SER A 205 -11.34 5.38 -9.61
N SER A 206 -10.40 4.66 -9.02
CA SER A 206 -10.48 4.27 -7.61
C SER A 206 -10.43 5.46 -6.66
N VAL A 207 -9.53 6.42 -6.87
CA VAL A 207 -9.48 7.66 -6.09
C VAL A 207 -10.79 8.44 -6.20
N SER A 208 -11.32 8.58 -7.41
CA SER A 208 -12.59 9.28 -7.66
C SER A 208 -13.75 8.62 -6.90
N ARG A 209 -13.82 7.29 -6.90
CA ARG A 209 -14.82 6.53 -6.13
C ARG A 209 -14.71 6.78 -4.63
N MET A 210 -13.49 6.76 -4.09
CA MET A 210 -13.27 7.04 -2.66
C MET A 210 -13.68 8.47 -2.29
N MET A 211 -13.32 9.46 -3.10
CA MET A 211 -13.69 10.86 -2.86
C MET A 211 -15.20 11.08 -2.94
N ASN A 212 -15.88 10.44 -3.90
CA ASN A 212 -17.33 10.50 -4.02
C ASN A 212 -18.03 9.85 -2.81
N SER A 213 -17.55 8.69 -2.34
CA SER A 213 -18.13 8.04 -1.14
C SER A 213 -18.05 8.94 0.10
N ILE A 214 -16.93 9.63 0.30
CA ILE A 214 -16.76 10.58 1.40
C ILE A 214 -17.72 11.76 1.27
N GLN A 215 -17.84 12.32 0.07
CA GLN A 215 -18.73 13.44 -0.19
C GLN A 215 -20.20 13.07 0.04
N VAL A 216 -20.62 11.88 -0.38
CA VAL A 216 -21.97 11.37 -0.13
C VAL A 216 -22.21 11.16 1.37
N SER A 217 -21.24 10.63 2.11
CA SER A 217 -21.34 10.47 3.57
C SER A 217 -21.55 11.80 4.28
N PHE A 218 -20.78 12.83 3.93
CA PHE A 218 -20.96 14.18 4.51
C PHE A 218 -22.28 14.83 4.12
N ASN A 219 -22.70 14.71 2.85
CA ASN A 219 -23.99 15.26 2.41
C ASN A 219 -25.16 14.59 3.16
N ARG A 220 -25.08 13.28 3.39
CA ARG A 220 -26.10 12.55 4.16
C ARG A 220 -26.16 13.05 5.60
N GLU A 221 -25.02 13.26 6.25
CA GLU A 221 -24.95 13.78 7.62
C GLU A 221 -25.45 15.23 7.71
N ALA A 222 -25.13 16.08 6.73
CA ALA A 222 -25.64 17.45 6.65
C ALA A 222 -27.18 17.50 6.51
N ILE A 223 -27.76 16.61 5.69
CA ILE A 223 -29.22 16.48 5.54
C ILE A 223 -29.87 16.06 6.86
N PHE A 224 -29.29 15.09 7.59
CA PHE A 224 -29.81 14.70 8.91
C PHE A 224 -29.70 15.81 9.95
N ALA A 225 -28.60 16.57 9.96
CA ALA A 225 -28.43 17.72 10.86
C ALA A 225 -29.41 18.86 10.56
N SER A 226 -29.83 19.03 9.30
CA SER A 226 -30.82 20.04 8.88
C SER A 226 -32.28 19.70 9.21
N ARG A 227 -32.56 18.47 9.68
CA ARG A 227 -33.90 18.03 10.14
C ARG A 227 -33.94 17.80 11.66
N PRO A 228 -33.80 18.82 12.50
CA PRO A 228 -33.99 18.67 13.94
C PRO A 228 -35.50 18.62 14.23
N GLY A 229 -36.12 17.44 14.30
CA GLY A 229 -37.50 17.34 14.83
C GLY A 229 -38.37 16.14 14.47
N GLU A 230 -38.10 15.37 13.42
CA GLU A 230 -38.95 14.22 13.09
C GLU A 230 -38.41 12.92 13.70
N LEU A 231 -38.81 12.66 14.94
CA LEU A 231 -38.81 11.30 15.50
C LEU A 231 -39.57 10.38 14.53
N PRO A 232 -39.00 9.25 14.06
CA PRO A 232 -39.78 8.26 13.34
C PRO A 232 -40.72 7.61 14.35
N LEU A 233 -41.96 8.09 14.42
CA LEU A 233 -43.06 7.33 15.02
C LEU A 233 -43.11 5.96 14.33
N PRO A 234 -43.15 4.85 15.07
CA PRO A 234 -43.27 3.53 14.47
C PRO A 234 -44.58 3.48 13.68
N GLN A 235 -44.45 3.31 12.36
CA GLN A 235 -45.54 3.29 11.39
C GLN A 235 -46.33 1.97 11.46
N PHE A 236 -46.61 1.49 12.67
CA PHE A 236 -47.23 0.18 12.95
C PHE A 236 -48.51 0.26 13.81
N MET A 237 -49.16 1.42 13.87
CA MET A 237 -50.55 1.52 14.32
C MET A 237 -51.36 2.41 13.38
N LYS A 238 -51.86 1.80 12.31
CA LYS A 238 -53.14 2.17 11.72
C LYS A 238 -54.02 0.93 11.71
N VAL A 239 -54.77 0.75 12.78
CA VAL A 239 -56.01 -0.02 12.79
C VAL A 239 -57.12 1.03 12.78
N TYR A 240 -57.85 1.09 11.67
CA TYR A 240 -59.29 1.33 11.59
C TYR A 240 -59.75 0.79 10.22
#